data_AF-A0A0F8PVS3-F1
#
_entry.id   AF-A0A0F8PVS3-F1
#
_cell.length_a   1.000
_cell.length_b   1.000
_cell.length_c   1.000
_cell.angle_alpha   90.00
_cell.angle_beta   90.00
_cell.angle_gamma   90.00
#
_symmetry.space_group_name_H-M   'P 1'
#
loop_
_entity.id
_entity.type
_entity.pdbx_description
1 polymer ?
#
loop_
_entity_poly.entity_id
_entity_poly.type
_entity_poly.pdbx_seq_one_letter_code
_entity_poly.pdbx_strand_id
1 'polypeptide(L)'
;MNENCYLLLELDFDPPVEDQNVIDQRIEEKRKFWSINSNDFKRGAEYKKYLDMLPEIKRIMCDPLERKKQSETACNHVYTQLDKDLNILGRSGEITEDVVEKIATVKKLSVDIVKKRASALGIKIGKKKADFDSDYNKYYKNKPAKADVFDGMKNFLNPFNKDNFYDFLNPGTIPNMDKLPCDKLTQFAKEKKEKFNKNDSNSSSGKKVCEACELTFKDENSKTIYDEYLAWCKRRSILDDAKRIAQMAGLELSNAQGDIYIGQLTELFKDRELAKNVLIAFCKVEKIAYNLNPTQRNNENIKVCRCGHINDVSDGRAVCQNCGNELIIKCPNPTCGVENDANIKVCKCGFKFENIDKALALYDLAEYSIKKLDFEVANVHLKDAERYWPGSSKVKAIREQLEESKQRIGDIAVNMRKAVKEKLYYEAKEQYATLQRSFPEFKEADLEEEMSIAIETAKSYYDIARSVSNETDIIENCVKAHENCCDYPGVRELISKYPPQMPTNLRILPDGKTKTNILSWDESTSDGAIYYYIV
;
A
#
# COMPACT_ATOMS: atom_id res chain seq x y z
N MET A 1 -7.66 71.89 -8.55
CA MET A 1 -7.06 70.67 -7.98
C MET A 1 -7.04 69.61 -9.08
N ASN A 2 -5.88 69.03 -9.44
CA ASN A 2 -5.79 68.04 -10.53
C ASN A 2 -5.92 66.57 -10.05
N GLU A 3 -5.99 66.33 -8.74
CA GLU A 3 -6.01 64.99 -8.16
C GLU A 3 -7.32 64.75 -7.42
N ASN A 4 -7.94 63.59 -7.64
CA ASN A 4 -9.25 63.25 -7.12
C ASN A 4 -9.18 62.81 -5.65
N CYS A 5 -10.09 63.32 -4.81
CA CYS A 5 -10.04 63.08 -3.37
C CYS A 5 -10.28 61.61 -2.97
N TYR A 6 -11.15 60.88 -3.67
CA TYR A 6 -11.36 59.44 -3.39
C TYR A 6 -10.12 58.61 -3.71
N LEU A 7 -9.46 58.91 -4.84
CA LEU A 7 -8.25 58.20 -5.26
C LEU A 7 -7.06 58.52 -4.33
N LEU A 8 -6.90 59.78 -3.94
CA LEU A 8 -5.87 60.23 -3.00
C LEU A 8 -6.01 59.58 -1.62
N LEU A 9 -7.25 59.48 -1.14
CA LEU A 9 -7.56 58.89 0.16
C LEU A 9 -7.70 57.36 0.13
N GLU A 10 -7.58 56.76 -1.07
CA GLU A 10 -7.80 55.32 -1.30
C GLU A 10 -9.15 54.85 -0.74
N LEU A 11 -10.18 55.68 -0.89
CA LEU A 11 -11.55 55.37 -0.50
C LEU A 11 -12.25 54.62 -1.64
N ASP A 12 -13.15 53.69 -1.29
CA ASP A 12 -14.05 53.09 -2.27
C ASP A 12 -14.91 54.17 -2.90
N PHE A 13 -14.94 54.18 -4.24
CA PHE A 13 -15.72 55.11 -5.05
C PHE A 13 -16.94 54.43 -5.70
N ASP A 14 -17.05 53.11 -5.62
CA ASP A 14 -18.15 52.30 -6.18
C ASP A 14 -18.45 51.03 -5.32
N PRO A 15 -19.42 51.08 -4.41
CA PRO A 15 -20.18 52.27 -4.02
C PRO A 15 -19.27 53.27 -3.28
N PRO A 16 -19.53 54.58 -3.38
CA PRO A 16 -18.74 55.58 -2.68
C PRO A 16 -18.90 55.45 -1.17
N VAL A 17 -17.80 55.60 -0.43
CA VAL A 17 -17.87 55.81 1.02
C VAL A 17 -18.59 57.14 1.29
N GLU A 18 -19.72 57.09 2.00
CA GLU A 18 -20.53 58.27 2.36
C GLU A 18 -20.44 58.66 3.84
N ASP A 19 -20.02 57.74 4.71
CA ASP A 19 -19.91 58.00 6.15
C ASP A 19 -18.79 59.00 6.45
N GLN A 20 -19.17 60.16 6.99
CA GLN A 20 -18.25 61.24 7.30
C GLN A 20 -17.17 60.83 8.31
N ASN A 21 -17.50 59.99 9.29
CA ASN A 21 -16.53 59.54 10.30
C ASN A 21 -15.43 58.67 9.66
N VAL A 22 -15.82 57.80 8.74
CA VAL A 22 -14.87 56.94 8.00
C VAL A 22 -13.96 57.79 7.11
N ILE A 23 -14.51 58.81 6.46
CA ILE A 23 -13.76 59.74 5.62
C ILE A 23 -12.77 60.56 6.46
N ASP A 24 -13.21 61.12 7.59
CA ASP A 24 -12.37 61.93 8.47
C ASP A 24 -11.24 61.10 9.08
N GLN A 25 -11.54 59.86 9.50
CA GLN A 25 -10.53 58.91 9.94
C GLN A 25 -9.50 58.63 8.84
N ARG A 26 -9.94 58.39 7.60
CA ARG A 26 -9.02 58.13 6.49
C ARG A 26 -8.16 59.34 6.14
N ILE A 27 -8.71 60.55 6.19
CA ILE A 27 -7.96 61.81 6.00
C ILE A 27 -6.87 61.92 7.07
N GLU A 28 -7.16 61.58 8.32
CA GLU A 28 -6.21 61.57 9.42
C GLU A 28 -5.08 60.54 9.22
N GLU A 29 -5.44 59.31 8.84
CA GLU A 29 -4.50 58.24 8.50
C GLU A 29 -3.55 58.66 7.36
N LYS A 30 -4.10 59.23 6.28
CA LYS A 30 -3.32 59.70 5.13
C LYS A 30 -2.44 60.89 5.48
N ARG A 31 -2.92 61.85 6.29
CA ARG A 31 -2.08 62.95 6.80
C ARG A 31 -0.87 62.40 7.55
N LYS A 32 -1.07 61.49 8.51
CA LYS A 32 0.03 60.89 9.28
C LYS A 32 1.03 60.19 8.35
N PHE A 33 0.52 59.38 7.42
CA PHE A 33 1.34 58.68 6.44
C PHE A 33 2.17 59.65 5.58
N TRP A 34 1.55 60.68 4.99
CA TRP A 34 2.24 61.67 4.16
C TRP A 34 3.26 62.48 4.96
N SER A 35 2.97 62.81 6.21
CA SER A 35 3.89 63.53 7.10
C SER A 35 5.12 62.71 7.47
N ILE A 36 4.95 61.42 7.77
CA ILE A 36 6.08 60.52 8.09
C ILE A 36 6.96 60.32 6.85
N ASN A 37 6.36 60.23 5.67
CA ASN A 37 7.05 59.92 4.43
C ASN A 37 7.45 61.17 3.62
N SER A 38 7.28 62.39 4.13
CA SER A 38 7.51 63.64 3.38
C SER A 38 8.96 63.82 2.92
N ASN A 39 9.90 63.10 3.52
CA ASN A 39 11.32 63.10 3.16
C ASN A 39 11.74 61.90 2.31
N ASP A 40 10.78 61.09 1.82
CA ASP A 40 11.07 59.98 0.90
C ASP A 40 11.76 60.47 -0.38
N PHE A 41 12.81 59.78 -0.80
CA PHE A 41 13.65 60.18 -1.93
C PHE A 41 12.89 60.23 -3.27
N LYS A 42 11.87 59.39 -3.46
CA LYS A 42 11.12 59.29 -4.72
C LYS A 42 9.80 60.05 -4.66
N ARG A 43 9.10 60.02 -3.54
CA ARG A 43 7.71 60.52 -3.40
C ARG A 43 7.54 61.64 -2.36
N GLY A 44 8.61 62.07 -1.70
CA GLY A 44 8.53 63.09 -0.65
C GLY A 44 7.93 64.42 -1.14
N ALA A 45 8.22 64.82 -2.38
CA ALA A 45 7.63 66.02 -2.99
C ALA A 45 6.11 65.88 -3.21
N GLU A 46 5.62 64.70 -3.63
CA GLU A 46 4.19 64.41 -3.77
C GLU A 46 3.48 64.49 -2.43
N TYR A 47 4.06 63.87 -1.39
CA TYR A 47 3.45 63.86 -0.06
C TYR A 47 3.41 65.25 0.58
N LYS A 48 4.45 66.09 0.39
CA LYS A 48 4.42 67.50 0.83
C LYS A 48 3.27 68.27 0.15
N LYS A 49 3.11 68.10 -1.17
CA LYS A 49 2.00 68.67 -1.92
C LYS A 49 0.64 68.20 -1.37
N TYR A 50 0.50 66.92 -1.00
CA TYR A 50 -0.74 66.41 -0.41
C TYR A 50 -1.04 66.99 0.97
N LEU A 51 -0.01 67.19 1.79
CA LEU A 51 -0.14 67.87 3.09
C LEU A 51 -0.60 69.32 2.91
N ASP A 52 -0.03 70.05 1.96
CA ASP A 52 -0.44 71.43 1.63
C ASP A 52 -1.90 71.48 1.15
N MET A 53 -2.37 70.43 0.47
CA MET A 53 -3.73 70.29 -0.04
C MET A 53 -4.76 69.83 1.01
N LEU A 54 -4.35 69.43 2.22
CA LEU A 54 -5.27 68.88 3.23
C LEU A 54 -6.47 69.77 3.59
N PRO A 55 -6.34 71.11 3.74
CA PRO A 55 -7.48 71.97 4.02
C PRO A 55 -8.55 71.86 2.92
N GLU A 56 -8.12 71.81 1.67
CA GLU A 56 -9.01 71.70 0.51
C GLU A 56 -9.62 70.29 0.39
N ILE A 57 -8.83 69.24 0.65
CA ILE A 57 -9.35 67.85 0.70
C ILE A 57 -10.46 67.75 1.75
N LYS A 58 -10.24 68.30 2.95
CA LYS A 58 -11.25 68.32 4.03
C LYS A 58 -12.51 69.10 3.61
N ARG A 59 -12.33 70.27 2.99
CA ARG A 59 -13.44 71.10 2.51
C ARG A 59 -14.30 70.35 1.48
N ILE A 60 -13.67 69.70 0.50
CA ILE A 60 -14.35 68.94 -0.56
C ILE A 60 -15.06 67.72 0.03
N MET A 61 -14.40 66.98 0.91
CA MET A 61 -14.93 65.70 1.41
C MET A 61 -16.00 65.84 2.50
N CYS A 62 -16.11 67.01 3.15
CA CYS A 62 -17.14 67.35 4.12
C CYS A 62 -18.45 67.82 3.47
N ASP A 63 -18.42 68.27 2.21
CA ASP A 63 -19.60 68.66 1.44
C ASP A 63 -20.14 67.45 0.65
N PRO A 64 -21.36 66.95 0.95
CA PRO A 64 -21.93 65.80 0.25
C PRO A 64 -22.05 65.99 -1.27
N LEU A 65 -22.33 67.20 -1.76
CA LEU A 65 -22.50 67.46 -3.19
C LEU A 65 -21.16 67.43 -3.93
N GLU A 66 -20.14 68.08 -3.35
CA GLU A 66 -18.80 68.09 -3.94
C GLU A 66 -18.14 66.71 -3.84
N ARG A 67 -18.33 66.00 -2.73
CA ARG A 67 -17.88 64.62 -2.57
C ARG A 67 -18.52 63.69 -3.61
N LYS A 68 -19.83 63.81 -3.87
CA LYS A 68 -20.51 63.02 -4.90
C LYS A 68 -19.90 63.26 -6.30
N LYS A 69 -19.61 64.52 -6.65
CA LYS A 69 -18.90 64.84 -7.91
C LYS A 69 -17.51 64.22 -7.96
N GLN A 70 -16.79 64.20 -6.84
CA GLN A 70 -15.48 63.53 -6.76
C GLN A 70 -15.61 62.02 -6.98
N SER A 71 -16.58 61.33 -6.37
CA SER A 71 -16.76 59.88 -6.60
C SER A 71 -17.14 59.59 -8.06
N GLU A 72 -18.04 60.37 -8.66
CA GLU A 72 -18.42 60.21 -10.07
C GLU A 72 -17.23 60.43 -11.02
N THR A 73 -16.42 61.43 -10.73
CA THR A 73 -15.19 61.70 -11.51
C THR A 73 -14.17 60.58 -11.34
N ALA A 74 -14.02 60.01 -10.14
CA ALA A 74 -13.16 58.87 -9.87
C ALA A 74 -13.62 57.63 -10.64
N CYS A 75 -14.92 57.30 -10.58
CA CYS A 75 -15.55 56.23 -11.36
C CYS A 75 -15.24 56.38 -12.84
N ASN A 76 -15.53 57.55 -13.42
CA ASN A 76 -15.31 57.80 -14.85
C ASN A 76 -13.83 57.66 -15.22
N HIS A 77 -12.93 58.21 -14.41
CA HIS A 77 -11.49 58.13 -14.68
C HIS A 77 -10.97 56.69 -14.66
N VAL A 78 -11.33 55.91 -13.63
CA VAL A 78 -10.88 54.53 -13.47
C VAL A 78 -11.53 53.60 -14.50
N TYR A 79 -12.84 53.68 -14.68
CA TYR A 79 -13.58 52.77 -15.55
C TYR A 79 -13.39 53.05 -17.04
N THR A 80 -13.16 54.29 -17.47
CA THR A 80 -12.99 54.58 -18.91
C THR A 80 -11.86 53.76 -19.55
N GLN A 81 -10.74 53.60 -18.85
CA GLN A 81 -9.61 52.81 -19.37
C GLN A 81 -9.75 51.33 -19.03
N LEU A 82 -10.27 51.01 -17.85
CA LEU A 82 -10.50 49.62 -17.45
C LEU A 82 -11.50 48.92 -18.37
N ASP A 83 -12.58 49.60 -18.77
CA ASP A 83 -13.60 49.06 -19.67
C ASP A 83 -13.06 48.77 -21.05
N LYS A 84 -12.20 49.64 -21.59
CA LYS A 84 -11.55 49.42 -22.89
C LYS A 84 -10.72 48.14 -22.84
N ASP A 85 -9.90 47.98 -21.81
CA ASP A 85 -9.04 46.82 -21.66
C ASP A 85 -9.84 45.53 -21.42
N LEU A 86 -10.86 45.59 -20.55
CA LEU A 86 -11.75 44.46 -20.28
C LEU A 86 -12.55 44.04 -21.51
N ASN A 87 -13.06 44.98 -22.31
CA ASN A 87 -13.77 44.66 -23.55
C ASN A 87 -12.86 44.04 -24.62
N ILE A 88 -11.58 44.45 -24.67
CA ILE A 88 -10.59 43.84 -25.58
C ILE A 88 -10.24 42.43 -25.11
N LEU A 89 -9.88 42.27 -23.83
CA LEU A 89 -9.42 41.00 -23.27
C LEU A 89 -10.55 39.97 -23.11
N GLY A 90 -11.75 40.44 -22.79
CA GLY A 90 -12.96 39.64 -22.60
C GLY A 90 -13.86 39.56 -23.84
N ARG A 91 -13.33 39.79 -25.05
CA ARG A 91 -14.10 39.75 -26.30
C ARG A 91 -14.87 38.44 -26.53
N SER A 92 -14.38 37.33 -25.96
CA SER A 92 -15.04 36.02 -25.97
C SER A 92 -16.11 35.84 -24.88
N GLY A 93 -16.37 36.85 -24.06
CA GLY A 93 -17.29 36.81 -22.92
C GLY A 93 -16.69 36.25 -21.62
N GLU A 94 -15.39 35.96 -21.58
CA GLU A 94 -14.72 35.39 -20.41
C GLU A 94 -13.25 35.82 -20.32
N ILE A 95 -12.74 36.08 -19.10
CA ILE A 95 -11.33 36.28 -18.75
C ILE A 95 -10.94 35.41 -17.56
N THR A 96 -9.67 35.05 -17.39
CA THR A 96 -9.21 34.21 -16.25
C THR A 96 -8.82 35.03 -15.02
N GLU A 97 -8.78 34.39 -13.84
CA GLU A 97 -8.28 35.03 -12.61
C GLU A 97 -6.85 35.58 -12.73
N ASP A 98 -5.95 34.93 -13.48
CA ASP A 98 -4.59 35.43 -13.75
C ASP A 98 -4.59 36.74 -14.54
N VAL A 99 -5.51 36.86 -15.51
CA VAL A 99 -5.67 38.11 -16.29
C VAL A 99 -6.19 39.22 -15.39
N VAL A 100 -7.13 38.93 -14.48
CA VAL A 100 -7.64 39.90 -13.49
C VAL A 100 -6.50 40.39 -12.57
N GLU A 101 -5.68 39.48 -12.03
CA GLU A 101 -4.53 39.81 -11.19
C GLU A 101 -3.52 40.70 -11.94
N LYS A 102 -3.25 40.41 -13.21
CA LYS A 102 -2.37 41.21 -14.07
C LYS A 102 -2.92 42.61 -14.34
N ILE A 103 -4.21 42.72 -14.68
CA ILE A 103 -4.86 44.03 -14.89
C ILE A 103 -4.79 44.86 -13.60
N ALA A 104 -5.13 44.25 -12.45
CA ALA A 104 -5.07 44.90 -11.15
C ALA A 104 -3.66 45.45 -10.85
N THR A 105 -2.63 44.64 -11.10
CA THR A 105 -1.22 45.04 -10.91
C THR A 105 -0.80 46.17 -11.84
N VAL A 106 -1.08 46.04 -13.16
CA VAL A 106 -0.69 47.02 -14.18
C VAL A 106 -1.41 48.36 -13.98
N LYS A 107 -2.70 48.32 -13.62
CA LYS A 107 -3.53 49.51 -13.39
C LYS A 107 -3.42 50.05 -11.97
N LYS A 108 -2.70 49.37 -11.08
CA LYS A 108 -2.61 49.69 -9.64
C LYS A 108 -3.99 49.82 -8.98
N LEU A 109 -4.88 48.90 -9.33
CA LEU A 109 -6.23 48.78 -8.77
C LEU A 109 -6.31 47.54 -7.88
N SER A 110 -7.30 47.48 -6.99
CA SER A 110 -7.59 46.23 -6.28
C SER A 110 -8.16 45.19 -7.24
N VAL A 111 -7.88 43.92 -6.96
CA VAL A 111 -8.44 42.78 -7.70
C VAL A 111 -9.98 42.84 -7.70
N ASP A 112 -10.57 43.22 -6.57
CA ASP A 112 -12.02 43.29 -6.42
C ASP A 112 -12.68 44.34 -7.32
N ILE A 113 -12.04 45.50 -7.53
CA ILE A 113 -12.53 46.51 -8.48
C ILE A 113 -12.58 45.93 -9.90
N VAL A 114 -11.52 45.24 -10.32
CA VAL A 114 -11.46 44.62 -11.65
C VAL A 114 -12.52 43.52 -11.79
N LYS A 115 -12.71 42.69 -10.75
CA LYS A 115 -13.73 41.62 -10.72
C LYS A 115 -15.15 42.18 -10.82
N LYS A 116 -15.47 43.19 -10.00
CA LYS A 116 -16.77 43.87 -10.01
C LYS A 116 -17.04 44.49 -11.38
N ARG A 117 -16.05 45.17 -11.97
CA ARG A 117 -16.23 45.83 -13.26
C ARG A 117 -16.38 44.84 -14.41
N ALA A 118 -15.58 43.77 -14.44
CA ALA A 118 -15.74 42.69 -15.42
C ALA A 118 -17.14 42.07 -15.37
N SER A 119 -17.66 41.82 -14.17
CA SER A 119 -19.01 41.28 -13.96
C SER A 119 -20.09 42.26 -14.45
N ALA A 120 -19.93 43.57 -14.18
CA ALA A 120 -20.84 44.61 -14.65
C ALA A 120 -20.85 44.74 -16.19
N LEU A 121 -19.74 44.41 -16.86
CA LEU A 121 -19.65 44.34 -18.33
C LEU A 121 -20.13 43.00 -18.91
N GLY A 122 -20.64 42.09 -18.08
CA GLY A 122 -21.11 40.77 -18.52
C GLY A 122 -19.99 39.77 -18.86
N ILE A 123 -18.75 40.06 -18.45
CA ILE A 123 -17.59 39.20 -18.70
C ILE A 123 -17.47 38.20 -17.54
N LYS A 124 -17.51 36.91 -17.87
CA LYS A 124 -17.33 35.83 -16.88
C LYS A 124 -15.87 35.74 -16.44
N ILE A 125 -15.67 35.39 -15.17
CA ILE A 125 -14.33 35.15 -14.63
C ILE A 125 -14.12 33.64 -14.54
N GLY A 126 -13.33 33.12 -15.46
CA GLY A 126 -12.90 31.74 -15.52
C GLY A 126 -11.79 31.43 -14.51
N LYS A 127 -11.59 30.14 -14.25
CA LYS A 127 -10.50 29.66 -13.37
C LYS A 127 -9.15 30.15 -13.87
N LYS A 128 -8.20 30.30 -12.94
CA LYS A 128 -6.79 30.56 -13.25
C LYS A 128 -6.30 29.62 -14.35
N LYS A 129 -5.61 30.16 -15.35
CA LYS A 129 -5.01 29.37 -16.44
C LYS A 129 -4.06 28.36 -15.82
N ALA A 130 -4.11 27.10 -16.27
CA ALA A 130 -3.24 26.05 -15.76
C ALA A 130 -1.77 26.47 -15.88
N ASP A 131 -1.04 26.45 -14.77
CA ASP A 131 0.38 26.72 -14.72
C ASP A 131 1.14 25.45 -15.10
N PHE A 132 1.23 25.22 -16.41
CA PHE A 132 1.89 24.04 -16.97
C PHE A 132 3.36 23.93 -16.55
N ASP A 133 4.04 25.06 -16.34
CA ASP A 133 5.43 25.08 -15.88
C ASP A 133 5.54 24.61 -14.42
N SER A 134 4.62 25.05 -13.54
CA SER A 134 4.57 24.56 -12.15
C SER A 134 4.30 23.06 -12.07
N ASP A 135 3.32 22.56 -12.81
CA ASP A 135 3.00 21.13 -12.84
C ASP A 135 4.14 20.31 -13.45
N TYR A 136 4.74 20.78 -14.55
CA TYR A 136 5.94 20.15 -15.14
C TYR A 136 7.10 20.12 -14.14
N ASN A 137 7.37 21.23 -13.47
CA ASN A 137 8.45 21.30 -12.50
C ASN A 137 8.20 20.36 -11.32
N LYS A 138 7.00 20.37 -10.75
CA LYS A 138 6.61 19.54 -9.61
C LYS A 138 6.61 18.05 -9.94
N TYR A 139 6.02 17.67 -11.08
CA TYR A 139 5.77 16.27 -11.41
C TYR A 139 6.86 15.64 -12.28
N TYR A 140 7.69 16.40 -12.98
CA TYR A 140 8.74 15.80 -13.82
C TYR A 140 10.15 16.28 -13.46
N LYS A 141 10.38 17.60 -13.47
CA LYS A 141 11.74 18.16 -13.40
C LYS A 141 12.38 18.05 -12.01
N ASN A 142 11.66 18.44 -10.96
CA ASN A 142 12.23 18.57 -9.62
C ASN A 142 12.44 17.18 -9.01
N LYS A 143 13.68 16.93 -8.57
CA LYS A 143 14.01 15.72 -7.84
C LYS A 143 13.45 15.79 -6.40
N PRO A 144 12.92 14.68 -5.88
CA PRO A 144 12.55 14.60 -4.47
C PRO A 144 13.79 14.62 -3.57
N ALA A 145 13.57 14.82 -2.27
CA ALA A 145 14.65 14.85 -1.29
C ALA A 145 15.47 13.54 -1.32
N LYS A 146 16.79 13.65 -1.15
CA LYS A 146 17.74 12.52 -1.14
C LYS A 146 17.79 11.67 -2.42
N ALA A 147 17.19 12.11 -3.53
CA ALA A 147 17.19 11.35 -4.79
C ALA A 147 18.59 10.92 -5.24
N ASP A 148 19.60 11.80 -5.14
CA ASP A 148 20.97 11.48 -5.56
C ASP A 148 21.61 10.39 -4.68
N VAL A 149 21.25 10.33 -3.38
CA VAL A 149 21.69 9.27 -2.47
C VAL A 149 21.09 7.93 -2.90
N PHE A 150 19.79 7.90 -3.21
CA PHE A 150 19.12 6.68 -3.66
C PHE A 150 19.59 6.24 -5.06
N ASP A 151 19.85 7.18 -5.97
CA ASP A 151 20.46 6.89 -7.27
C ASP A 151 21.84 6.23 -7.10
N GLY A 152 22.66 6.72 -6.16
CA GLY A 152 23.94 6.10 -5.80
C GLY A 152 23.82 4.67 -5.28
N MET A 153 22.70 4.30 -4.67
CA MET A 153 22.46 2.96 -4.14
C MET A 153 22.13 1.91 -5.22
N LYS A 154 21.70 2.33 -6.42
CA LYS A 154 21.44 1.42 -7.55
C LYS A 154 22.66 0.57 -7.90
N ASN A 155 23.86 1.15 -7.83
CA ASN A 155 25.11 0.44 -8.10
C ASN A 155 25.35 -0.72 -7.12
N PHE A 156 24.90 -0.60 -5.86
CA PHE A 156 25.00 -1.65 -4.85
C PHE A 156 23.85 -2.66 -4.92
N LEU A 157 22.73 -2.31 -5.57
CA LEU A 157 21.60 -3.20 -5.82
C LEU A 157 21.82 -4.09 -7.05
N ASN A 158 22.53 -3.61 -8.07
CA ASN A 158 22.79 -4.32 -9.34
C ASN A 158 23.31 -5.77 -9.18
N PRO A 159 24.25 -6.10 -8.27
CA PRO A 159 24.72 -7.48 -8.08
C PRO A 159 23.62 -8.47 -7.69
N PHE A 160 22.51 -7.97 -7.14
CA PHE A 160 21.37 -8.76 -6.70
C PHE A 160 20.24 -8.82 -7.73
N ASN A 161 20.40 -8.13 -8.87
CA ASN A 161 19.37 -7.95 -9.89
C ASN A 161 18.06 -7.38 -9.29
N LYS A 162 18.19 -6.30 -8.51
CA LYS A 162 17.09 -5.63 -7.81
C LYS A 162 17.08 -4.14 -8.16
N ASP A 163 15.89 -3.57 -8.30
CA ASP A 163 15.74 -2.17 -8.70
C ASP A 163 15.55 -1.22 -7.51
N ASN A 164 15.07 -1.73 -6.38
CA ASN A 164 14.76 -0.93 -5.20
C ASN A 164 14.91 -1.74 -3.89
N PHE A 165 14.82 -1.04 -2.77
CA PHE A 165 14.99 -1.60 -1.43
C PHE A 165 13.90 -2.60 -1.06
N TYR A 166 12.65 -2.39 -1.49
CA TYR A 166 11.58 -3.35 -1.22
C TYR A 166 11.85 -4.69 -1.93
N ASP A 167 12.22 -4.66 -3.21
CA ASP A 167 12.56 -5.86 -3.98
C ASP A 167 13.82 -6.55 -3.46
N PHE A 168 14.77 -5.77 -2.95
CA PHE A 168 15.97 -6.29 -2.30
C PHE A 168 15.63 -7.00 -0.98
N LEU A 169 14.78 -6.42 -0.13
CA LEU A 169 14.38 -7.05 1.13
C LEU A 169 13.47 -8.27 0.90
N ASN A 170 12.65 -8.24 -0.15
CA ASN A 170 11.68 -9.29 -0.42
C ASN A 170 12.37 -10.66 -0.66
N PRO A 171 11.98 -11.73 0.06
CA PRO A 171 12.43 -13.09 -0.22
C PRO A 171 11.81 -13.69 -1.50
N GLY A 172 11.01 -12.92 -2.26
CA GLY A 172 10.40 -13.31 -3.53
C GLY A 172 8.97 -13.85 -3.40
N THR A 173 8.42 -13.86 -2.19
CA THR A 173 7.14 -14.53 -1.86
C THR A 173 6.17 -13.63 -1.10
N ILE A 174 6.62 -12.46 -0.65
CA ILE A 174 5.82 -11.54 0.16
C ILE A 174 5.31 -10.41 -0.76
N PRO A 175 3.99 -10.32 -1.04
CA PRO A 175 3.43 -9.19 -1.78
C PRO A 175 3.40 -7.92 -0.90
N ASN A 176 3.20 -6.76 -1.54
CA ASN A 176 2.95 -5.49 -0.86
C ASN A 176 4.01 -5.06 0.19
N MET A 177 5.29 -5.42 -0.04
CA MET A 177 6.40 -5.03 0.82
C MET A 177 6.46 -3.51 1.10
N ASP A 178 6.09 -2.69 0.11
CA ASP A 178 6.05 -1.22 0.23
C ASP A 178 4.97 -0.71 1.19
N LYS A 179 4.02 -1.56 1.57
CA LYS A 179 2.94 -1.24 2.51
C LYS A 179 3.22 -1.75 3.92
N LEU A 180 4.33 -2.45 4.13
CA LEU A 180 4.69 -2.92 5.47
C LEU A 180 5.04 -1.77 6.41
N PRO A 181 4.71 -1.91 7.70
CA PRO A 181 5.22 -1.02 8.74
C PRO A 181 6.76 -0.94 8.76
N CYS A 182 7.28 0.24 9.09
CA CYS A 182 8.71 0.55 9.13
C CYS A 182 9.55 -0.39 10.01
N ASP A 183 9.01 -0.81 11.16
CA ASP A 183 9.65 -1.76 12.08
C ASP A 183 9.89 -3.12 11.42
N LYS A 184 8.92 -3.63 10.67
CA LYS A 184 9.05 -4.90 9.92
C LYS A 184 10.10 -4.78 8.82
N LEU A 185 10.10 -3.70 8.05
CA LEU A 185 11.09 -3.46 7.00
C LEU A 185 12.51 -3.34 7.56
N THR A 186 12.66 -2.69 8.71
CA THR A 186 13.95 -2.61 9.41
C THR A 186 14.39 -3.97 9.94
N GLN A 187 13.47 -4.79 10.46
CA GLN A 187 13.76 -6.17 10.86
C GLN A 187 14.26 -7.01 9.67
N PHE A 188 13.56 -6.97 8.53
CA PHE A 188 14.00 -7.65 7.30
C PHE A 188 15.40 -7.21 6.87
N ALA A 189 15.72 -5.92 6.98
CA ALA A 189 17.05 -5.41 6.65
C ALA A 189 18.12 -6.01 7.58
N LYS A 190 17.87 -6.08 8.88
CA LYS A 190 18.79 -6.65 9.88
C LYS A 190 19.01 -8.15 9.65
N GLU A 191 17.95 -8.93 9.52
CA GLU A 191 18.02 -10.37 9.25
C GLU A 191 18.73 -10.67 7.93
N LYS A 192 18.49 -9.85 6.89
CA LYS A 192 19.17 -10.01 5.61
C LYS A 192 20.65 -9.63 5.71
N LYS A 193 21.02 -8.64 6.52
CA LYS A 193 22.40 -8.22 6.77
C LYS A 193 23.26 -9.35 7.34
N GLU A 194 22.70 -10.18 8.22
CA GLU A 194 23.40 -11.33 8.83
C GLU A 194 23.84 -12.37 7.78
N LYS A 195 23.13 -12.47 6.66
CA LYS A 195 23.47 -13.38 5.55
C LYS A 195 24.70 -12.93 4.76
N PHE A 196 25.10 -11.67 4.90
CA PHE A 196 26.28 -11.11 4.22
C PHE A 196 27.50 -11.15 5.14
N ASN A 197 27.97 -12.33 5.50
CA ASN A 197 29.08 -12.50 6.46
C ASN A 197 30.46 -12.72 5.81
N LYS A 198 30.52 -12.86 4.48
CA LYS A 198 31.76 -13.16 3.75
C LYS A 198 32.56 -11.90 3.43
N ASN A 199 33.87 -12.08 3.22
CA ASN A 199 34.78 -11.02 2.76
C ASN A 199 34.81 -10.97 1.22
N ASP A 200 33.67 -10.74 0.60
CA ASP A 200 33.54 -10.59 -0.85
C ASP A 200 32.77 -9.31 -1.24
N SER A 201 32.87 -8.94 -2.51
CA SER A 201 32.22 -7.73 -3.05
C SER A 201 30.69 -7.77 -2.92
N ASN A 202 30.10 -8.97 -3.03
CA ASN A 202 28.66 -9.15 -2.93
C ASN A 202 28.18 -8.88 -1.50
N SER A 203 28.88 -9.41 -0.50
CA SER A 203 28.60 -9.20 0.92
C SER A 203 28.84 -7.76 1.34
N SER A 204 29.89 -7.12 0.81
CA SER A 204 30.12 -5.68 1.01
C SER A 204 28.97 -4.82 0.47
N SER A 205 28.53 -5.10 -0.76
CA SER A 205 27.39 -4.40 -1.38
C SER A 205 26.09 -4.67 -0.61
N GLY A 206 25.85 -5.92 -0.23
CA GLY A 206 24.68 -6.34 0.53
C GLY A 206 24.57 -5.65 1.89
N LYS A 207 25.68 -5.55 2.65
CA LYS A 207 25.72 -4.80 3.92
C LYS A 207 25.36 -3.34 3.73
N LYS A 208 25.93 -2.68 2.71
CA LYS A 208 25.64 -1.27 2.39
C LYS A 208 24.18 -1.04 2.07
N VAL A 209 23.57 -1.91 1.26
CA VAL A 209 22.14 -1.81 0.94
C VAL A 209 21.30 -2.03 2.20
N CYS A 210 21.64 -3.01 3.05
CA CYS A 210 20.93 -3.23 4.32
C CYS A 210 21.00 -1.99 5.23
N GLU A 211 22.17 -1.35 5.36
CA GLU A 211 22.34 -0.12 6.14
C GLU A 211 21.52 1.04 5.57
N ALA A 212 21.48 1.18 4.24
CA ALA A 212 20.63 2.15 3.58
C ALA A 212 19.14 1.86 3.82
N CYS A 213 18.73 0.59 3.83
CA CYS A 213 17.36 0.18 4.17
C CYS A 213 17.02 0.54 5.62
N GLU A 214 17.88 0.23 6.58
CA GLU A 214 17.69 0.58 8.00
C GLU A 214 17.51 2.10 8.19
N LEU A 215 18.30 2.92 7.51
CA LEU A 215 18.17 4.38 7.55
C LEU A 215 16.91 4.90 6.85
N THR A 216 16.49 4.22 5.78
CA THR A 216 15.32 4.59 4.98
C THR A 216 14.03 4.25 5.71
N PHE A 217 13.98 3.08 6.36
CA PHE A 217 12.79 2.55 7.03
C PHE A 217 12.80 2.76 8.55
N LYS A 218 13.66 3.65 9.07
CA LYS A 218 13.70 3.96 10.50
C LYS A 218 12.41 4.60 11.04
N ASP A 219 11.72 5.38 10.19
CA ASP A 219 10.50 6.12 10.52
C ASP A 219 9.68 6.40 9.25
N GLU A 220 8.39 6.69 9.44
CA GLU A 220 7.44 6.92 8.33
C GLU A 220 7.82 8.11 7.45
N ASN A 221 8.47 9.14 7.99
CA ASN A 221 8.90 10.30 7.22
C ASN A 221 10.04 9.93 6.24
N SER A 222 11.02 9.18 6.72
CA SER A 222 12.16 8.70 5.93
C SER A 222 11.71 7.70 4.87
N LYS A 223 10.74 6.84 5.20
CA LYS A 223 10.08 5.93 4.25
C LYS A 223 9.32 6.71 3.18
N THR A 224 8.55 7.73 3.59
CA THR A 224 7.79 8.57 2.65
C THR A 224 8.70 9.26 1.64
N ILE A 225 9.84 9.79 2.07
CA ILE A 225 10.84 10.39 1.15
C ILE A 225 11.31 9.38 0.09
N TYR A 226 11.50 8.12 0.48
CA TYR A 226 11.89 7.07 -0.45
C TYR A 226 10.75 6.62 -1.37
N ASP A 227 9.54 6.51 -0.85
CA ASP A 227 8.35 6.20 -1.65
C ASP A 227 8.06 7.30 -2.69
N GLU A 228 8.25 8.56 -2.32
CA GLU A 228 8.18 9.71 -3.23
C GLU A 228 9.28 9.64 -4.31
N TYR A 229 10.49 9.21 -3.95
CA TYR A 229 11.57 8.96 -4.91
C TYR A 229 11.21 7.85 -5.91
N LEU A 230 10.71 6.71 -5.44
CA LEU A 230 10.29 5.61 -6.33
C LEU A 230 9.13 6.04 -7.23
N ALA A 231 8.14 6.75 -6.69
CA ALA A 231 7.04 7.30 -7.46
C ALA A 231 7.54 8.30 -8.51
N TRP A 232 8.49 9.17 -8.17
CA TRP A 232 9.13 10.09 -9.12
C TRP A 232 9.87 9.35 -10.23
N CYS A 233 10.66 8.31 -9.92
CA CYS A 233 11.35 7.49 -10.92
C CYS A 233 10.37 6.84 -11.90
N LYS A 234 9.30 6.19 -11.39
CA LYS A 234 8.29 5.54 -12.22
C LYS A 234 7.57 6.55 -13.11
N ARG A 235 7.11 7.67 -12.53
CA ARG A 235 6.44 8.75 -13.26
C ARG A 235 7.31 9.31 -14.38
N ARG A 236 8.58 9.58 -14.06
CA ARG A 236 9.55 10.11 -15.02
C ARG A 236 9.76 9.11 -16.15
N SER A 237 9.91 7.82 -15.86
CA SER A 237 10.02 6.77 -16.88
C SER A 237 8.82 6.73 -17.82
N ILE A 238 7.59 6.89 -17.29
CA ILE A 238 6.37 6.93 -18.10
C ILE A 238 6.37 8.14 -19.04
N LEU A 239 6.72 9.32 -18.52
CA LEU A 239 6.76 10.57 -19.29
C LEU A 239 7.90 10.59 -20.31
N ASP A 240 9.07 10.05 -19.95
CA ASP A 240 10.22 9.88 -20.85
C ASP A 240 9.87 8.93 -22.00
N ASP A 241 9.13 7.85 -21.74
CA ASP A 241 8.64 6.96 -22.79
C ASP A 241 7.59 7.65 -23.69
N ALA A 242 6.65 8.42 -23.11
CA ALA A 242 5.70 9.21 -23.87
C ALA A 242 6.40 10.20 -24.81
N LYS A 243 7.45 10.87 -24.32
CA LYS A 243 8.29 11.76 -25.13
C LYS A 243 9.00 10.99 -26.26
N ARG A 244 9.57 9.83 -25.95
CA ARG A 244 10.24 8.97 -26.94
C ARG A 244 9.28 8.53 -28.05
N ILE A 245 8.08 8.06 -27.70
CA ILE A 245 7.06 7.67 -28.69
C ILE A 245 6.61 8.89 -29.50
N ALA A 246 6.38 10.04 -28.88
CA ALA A 246 6.04 11.27 -29.59
C ALA A 246 7.13 11.67 -30.59
N GLN A 247 8.41 11.58 -30.21
CA GLN A 247 9.54 11.86 -31.09
C GLN A 247 9.58 10.92 -32.31
N MET A 248 9.23 9.65 -32.13
CA MET A 248 9.10 8.69 -33.23
C MET A 248 7.88 8.98 -34.13
N ALA A 249 6.87 9.68 -33.60
CA ALA A 249 5.62 10.03 -34.27
C ALA A 249 5.54 11.50 -34.72
N GLY A 250 6.68 12.18 -34.92
CA GLY A 250 6.70 13.56 -35.42
C GLY A 250 6.36 14.63 -34.37
N LEU A 251 6.69 14.38 -33.10
CA LEU A 251 6.36 15.21 -31.93
C LEU A 251 4.86 15.34 -31.67
N GLU A 252 4.09 14.29 -31.96
CA GLU A 252 2.65 14.23 -31.71
C GLU A 252 2.28 12.98 -30.91
N LEU A 253 1.29 13.13 -30.03
CA LEU A 253 0.59 12.00 -29.40
C LEU A 253 -0.87 12.00 -29.85
N SER A 254 -1.32 10.86 -30.36
CA SER A 254 -2.75 10.61 -30.58
C SER A 254 -3.50 10.47 -29.25
N ASN A 255 -4.84 10.60 -29.29
CA ASN A 255 -5.68 10.38 -28.11
C ASN A 255 -5.52 8.96 -27.52
N ALA A 256 -5.44 7.93 -28.37
CA ALA A 256 -5.27 6.55 -27.92
C ALA A 256 -3.92 6.33 -27.20
N GLN A 257 -2.83 6.92 -27.71
CA GLN A 257 -1.52 6.87 -27.04
C GLN A 257 -1.54 7.66 -25.73
N GLY A 258 -2.15 8.85 -25.75
CA GLY A 258 -2.32 9.66 -24.54
C GLY A 258 -3.11 8.91 -23.45
N ASP A 259 -4.18 8.19 -23.82
CA ASP A 259 -4.98 7.40 -22.89
C ASP A 259 -4.19 6.28 -22.22
N ILE A 260 -3.24 5.65 -22.92
CA ILE A 260 -2.33 4.65 -22.33
C ILE A 260 -1.48 5.29 -21.22
N TYR A 261 -0.83 6.42 -21.52
CA TYR A 261 0.04 7.11 -20.55
C TYR A 261 -0.77 7.71 -19.40
N ILE A 262 -1.96 8.23 -19.66
CA ILE A 262 -2.90 8.65 -18.61
C ILE A 262 -3.27 7.46 -17.74
N GLY A 263 -3.52 6.29 -18.32
CA GLY A 263 -3.78 5.05 -17.58
C GLY A 263 -2.64 4.70 -16.63
N GLN A 264 -1.41 4.63 -17.14
CA GLN A 264 -0.22 4.34 -16.33
C GLN A 264 0.02 5.39 -15.22
N LEU A 265 -0.17 6.68 -15.53
CA LEU A 265 -0.08 7.76 -14.54
C LEU A 265 -1.23 7.68 -13.52
N THR A 266 -2.44 7.27 -13.93
CA THR A 266 -3.57 7.04 -13.03
C THR A 266 -3.26 5.91 -12.08
N GLU A 267 -2.63 4.84 -12.56
CA GLU A 267 -2.20 3.75 -11.69
C GLU A 267 -1.21 4.22 -10.63
N LEU A 268 -0.35 5.19 -10.94
CA LEU A 268 0.58 5.75 -9.97
C LEU A 268 -0.09 6.75 -9.01
N PHE A 269 -0.85 7.71 -9.54
CA PHE A 269 -1.45 8.79 -8.75
C PHE A 269 -2.71 8.37 -7.99
N LYS A 270 -3.37 7.29 -8.44
CA LYS A 270 -4.73 6.90 -8.05
C LYS A 270 -5.78 8.00 -8.35
N ASP A 271 -5.46 8.89 -9.30
CA ASP A 271 -6.24 10.06 -9.66
C ASP A 271 -6.10 10.31 -11.17
N ARG A 272 -7.20 10.06 -11.91
CA ARG A 272 -7.21 10.16 -13.37
C ARG A 272 -7.18 11.61 -13.85
N GLU A 273 -7.78 12.54 -13.12
CA GLU A 273 -7.78 13.95 -13.51
C GLU A 273 -6.39 14.57 -13.30
N LEU A 274 -5.73 14.24 -12.18
CA LEU A 274 -4.34 14.62 -11.98
C LEU A 274 -3.44 14.02 -13.06
N ALA A 275 -3.61 12.74 -13.40
CA ALA A 275 -2.85 12.09 -14.47
C ALA A 275 -2.99 12.80 -15.83
N LYS A 276 -4.21 13.16 -16.22
CA LYS A 276 -4.49 13.96 -17.43
C LYS A 276 -3.75 15.30 -17.40
N ASN A 277 -3.89 16.05 -16.30
CA ASN A 277 -3.29 17.37 -16.17
C ASN A 277 -1.75 17.31 -16.23
N VAL A 278 -1.14 16.32 -15.58
CA VAL A 278 0.30 16.09 -15.61
C VAL A 278 0.80 15.78 -17.02
N LEU A 279 0.10 14.91 -17.78
CA LEU A 279 0.48 14.62 -19.16
C LEU A 279 0.34 15.86 -20.06
N ILE A 280 -0.76 16.60 -19.93
CA ILE A 280 -0.97 17.84 -20.70
C ILE A 280 0.14 18.84 -20.42
N ALA A 281 0.45 19.11 -19.14
CA ALA A 281 1.51 20.02 -18.74
C ALA A 281 2.86 19.59 -19.33
N PHE A 282 3.16 18.29 -19.24
CA PHE A 282 4.37 17.71 -19.83
C PHE A 282 4.46 17.93 -21.34
N CYS A 283 3.42 17.58 -22.10
CA CYS A 283 3.40 17.77 -23.55
C CYS A 283 3.52 19.25 -23.94
N LYS A 284 2.88 20.16 -23.19
CA LYS A 284 2.97 21.60 -23.46
C LYS A 284 4.40 22.14 -23.30
N VAL A 285 5.08 21.78 -22.22
CA VAL A 285 6.46 22.25 -21.95
C VAL A 285 7.47 21.58 -22.90
N GLU A 286 7.31 20.29 -23.18
CA GLU A 286 8.16 19.53 -24.11
C GLU A 286 7.83 19.78 -25.59
N LYS A 287 6.84 20.64 -25.89
CA LYS A 287 6.39 21.00 -27.25
C LYS A 287 5.91 19.79 -28.06
N ILE A 288 5.27 18.84 -27.40
CA ILE A 288 4.59 17.70 -28.03
C ILE A 288 3.16 18.12 -28.36
N ALA A 289 2.76 17.97 -29.62
CA ALA A 289 1.39 18.17 -30.05
C ALA A 289 0.49 17.10 -29.40
N TYR A 290 -0.41 17.54 -28.52
CA TYR A 290 -1.39 16.68 -27.88
C TYR A 290 -2.66 17.49 -27.63
N ASN A 291 -3.74 17.09 -28.30
CA ASN A 291 -5.06 17.71 -28.21
C ASN A 291 -6.03 16.72 -27.59
N LEU A 292 -6.22 16.81 -26.28
CA LEU A 292 -7.24 16.04 -25.58
C LEU A 292 -8.61 16.52 -26.08
N ASN A 293 -9.35 15.67 -26.79
CA ASN A 293 -10.74 15.98 -27.11
C ASN A 293 -11.55 15.97 -25.80
N PRO A 294 -12.19 17.08 -25.41
CA PRO A 294 -12.94 17.19 -24.15
C PRO A 294 -14.22 16.36 -24.11
N THR A 295 -14.48 15.51 -25.12
CA THR A 295 -15.70 14.70 -25.22
C THR A 295 -15.71 13.44 -24.34
N GLN A 296 -14.60 13.07 -23.69
CA GLN A 296 -14.67 12.13 -22.58
C GLN A 296 -15.21 12.86 -21.33
N ARG A 297 -16.53 13.04 -21.28
CA ARG A 297 -17.26 13.35 -20.05
C ARG A 297 -16.75 12.45 -18.93
N ASN A 298 -16.66 12.96 -17.71
CA ASN A 298 -16.55 12.13 -16.51
C ASN A 298 -17.60 11.04 -16.62
N ASN A 299 -17.16 9.84 -16.99
CA ASN A 299 -18.06 8.71 -17.13
C ASN A 299 -18.24 8.22 -15.69
N GLU A 300 -19.42 8.47 -15.12
CA GLU A 300 -19.76 8.05 -13.75
C GLU A 300 -19.53 6.54 -13.53
N ASN A 301 -19.51 5.80 -14.64
CA ASN A 301 -19.19 4.39 -14.72
C ASN A 301 -17.68 4.07 -14.67
N ILE A 302 -16.78 5.03 -14.47
CA ILE A 302 -15.35 4.76 -14.32
C ILE A 302 -14.94 4.91 -12.85
N LYS A 303 -14.48 3.81 -12.25
CA LYS A 303 -13.95 3.78 -10.89
C LYS A 303 -12.46 3.45 -10.90
N VAL A 304 -11.69 4.16 -10.09
CA VAL A 304 -10.27 3.84 -9.88
C VAL A 304 -10.16 2.96 -8.65
N CYS A 305 -9.64 1.75 -8.82
CA CYS A 305 -9.36 0.87 -7.70
C CYS A 305 -8.19 1.43 -6.90
N ARG A 306 -8.09 0.99 -5.64
CA ARG A 306 -6.93 1.22 -4.78
C ARG A 306 -5.60 0.76 -5.37
N CYS A 307 -5.61 -0.34 -6.13
CA CYS A 307 -4.42 -0.80 -6.87
C CYS A 307 -4.05 0.14 -8.03
N GLY A 308 -4.88 1.15 -8.33
CA GLY A 308 -4.68 2.15 -9.38
C GLY A 308 -5.33 1.78 -10.71
N HIS A 309 -5.77 0.54 -10.86
CA HIS A 309 -6.41 0.08 -12.08
C HIS A 309 -7.74 0.79 -12.29
N ILE A 310 -7.99 1.18 -13.54
CA ILE A 310 -9.21 1.84 -13.97
C ILE A 310 -10.23 0.76 -14.31
N ASN A 311 -11.43 0.86 -13.75
CA ASN A 311 -12.50 -0.11 -13.97
C ASN A 311 -13.68 0.60 -14.59
N ASP A 312 -14.10 0.12 -15.76
CA ASP A 312 -15.43 0.40 -16.28
C ASP A 312 -16.43 -0.48 -15.54
N VAL A 313 -17.38 0.17 -14.85
CA VAL A 313 -18.45 -0.45 -14.06
C VAL A 313 -19.81 -0.38 -14.76
N SER A 314 -19.83 -0.08 -16.07
CA SER A 314 -21.07 -0.09 -16.87
C SER A 314 -21.75 -1.46 -16.90
N ASP A 315 -21.02 -2.53 -16.60
CA ASP A 315 -21.54 -3.90 -16.46
C ASP A 315 -22.05 -4.23 -15.04
N GLY A 316 -22.03 -3.27 -14.12
CA GLY A 316 -22.46 -3.43 -12.74
C GLY A 316 -21.43 -4.10 -11.82
N ARG A 317 -20.18 -4.29 -12.23
CA ARG A 317 -19.15 -4.88 -11.35
C ARG A 317 -18.91 -4.05 -10.10
N ALA A 318 -18.76 -4.73 -8.98
CA ALA A 318 -18.41 -4.13 -7.69
C ALA A 318 -16.92 -4.29 -7.32
N VAL A 319 -16.17 -5.11 -8.08
CA VAL A 319 -14.77 -5.46 -7.79
C VAL A 319 -13.85 -5.12 -8.96
N CYS A 320 -12.58 -4.91 -8.63
CA CYS A 320 -11.53 -4.58 -9.58
C CYS A 320 -11.17 -5.80 -10.45
N GLN A 321 -11.10 -5.62 -11.76
CA GLN A 321 -10.71 -6.68 -12.69
C GLN A 321 -9.26 -7.14 -12.50
N ASN A 322 -8.38 -6.24 -12.05
CA ASN A 322 -6.95 -6.56 -11.92
C ASN A 322 -6.62 -7.26 -10.60
N CYS A 323 -7.22 -6.82 -9.48
CA CYS A 323 -6.84 -7.32 -8.14
C CYS A 323 -7.99 -7.90 -7.32
N GLY A 324 -9.22 -7.93 -7.84
CA GLY A 324 -10.39 -8.49 -7.14
C GLY A 324 -10.93 -7.67 -5.95
N ASN A 325 -10.26 -6.58 -5.57
CA ASN A 325 -10.72 -5.75 -4.46
C ASN A 325 -11.97 -4.95 -4.80
N GLU A 326 -12.82 -4.72 -3.79
CA GLU A 326 -14.01 -3.88 -3.92
C GLU A 326 -13.66 -2.46 -4.40
N LEU A 327 -14.49 -1.93 -5.30
CA LEU A 327 -14.35 -0.58 -5.84
C LEU A 327 -14.97 0.49 -4.93
N ILE A 328 -15.81 0.06 -3.98
CA ILE A 328 -16.40 0.87 -2.92
C ILE A 328 -16.05 0.20 -1.59
N ILE A 329 -15.52 0.97 -0.64
CA ILE A 329 -15.07 0.48 0.66
C ILE A 329 -15.83 1.20 1.77
N LYS A 330 -16.39 0.43 2.71
CA LYS A 330 -16.96 0.97 3.95
C LYS A 330 -15.86 1.39 4.92
N CYS A 331 -15.97 2.60 5.44
CA CYS A 331 -15.00 3.13 6.41
C CYS A 331 -14.90 2.21 7.63
N PRO A 332 -13.70 1.67 7.95
CA PRO A 332 -13.52 0.76 9.08
C PRO A 332 -13.72 1.40 10.46
N ASN A 333 -13.77 2.73 10.54
CA ASN A 333 -14.05 3.40 11.81
C ASN A 333 -15.45 2.98 12.31
N PRO A 334 -15.57 2.32 13.49
CA PRO A 334 -16.83 1.79 13.99
C PRO A 334 -17.95 2.83 14.15
N THR A 335 -17.59 4.10 14.31
CA THR A 335 -18.54 5.21 14.45
C THR A 335 -18.89 5.91 13.13
N CYS A 336 -18.28 5.51 12.01
CA CYS A 336 -18.48 6.13 10.70
C CYS A 336 -19.24 5.25 9.72
N GLY A 337 -18.67 4.12 9.30
CA GLY A 337 -19.31 3.17 8.35
C GLY A 337 -19.62 3.71 6.94
N VAL A 338 -19.27 4.96 6.62
CA VAL A 338 -19.58 5.60 5.32
C VAL A 338 -18.87 4.88 4.18
N GLU A 339 -19.57 4.67 3.07
CA GLU A 339 -19.01 4.15 1.82
C GLU A 339 -18.18 5.21 1.10
N ASN A 340 -17.01 4.81 0.59
CA ASN A 340 -16.12 5.68 -0.15
C ASN A 340 -15.58 4.94 -1.38
N ASP A 341 -15.21 5.69 -2.42
CA ASP A 341 -14.46 5.12 -3.53
C ASP A 341 -13.14 4.51 -3.06
N ALA A 342 -12.74 3.37 -3.62
CA ALA A 342 -11.57 2.63 -3.16
C ALA A 342 -10.24 3.40 -3.26
N ASN A 343 -10.16 4.45 -4.08
CA ASN A 343 -8.97 5.27 -4.28
C ASN A 343 -8.84 6.45 -3.31
N ILE A 344 -9.82 6.71 -2.42
CA ILE A 344 -9.70 7.82 -1.48
C ILE A 344 -8.55 7.60 -0.48
N LYS A 345 -7.88 8.69 -0.08
CA LYS A 345 -6.78 8.62 0.89
C LYS A 345 -7.26 8.71 2.34
N VAL A 346 -8.28 9.52 2.59
CA VAL A 346 -8.78 9.82 3.94
C VAL A 346 -10.30 9.93 3.89
N CYS A 347 -10.99 9.22 4.77
CA CYS A 347 -12.43 9.34 4.93
C CYS A 347 -12.79 10.70 5.54
N LYS A 348 -14.04 11.16 5.35
CA LYS A 348 -14.56 12.37 6.00
C LYS A 348 -14.44 12.36 7.53
N CYS A 349 -14.44 11.18 8.17
CA CYS A 349 -14.22 11.05 9.61
C CYS A 349 -12.75 11.12 10.04
N GLY A 350 -11.81 11.34 9.12
CA GLY A 350 -10.36 11.38 9.38
C GLY A 350 -9.65 10.02 9.33
N PHE A 351 -10.37 8.92 9.08
CA PHE A 351 -9.74 7.60 8.94
C PHE A 351 -8.85 7.57 7.69
N LYS A 352 -7.56 7.29 7.88
CA LYS A 352 -6.59 7.19 6.79
C LYS A 352 -6.69 5.81 6.17
N PHE A 353 -7.03 5.78 4.88
CA PHE A 353 -7.19 4.52 4.19
C PHE A 353 -5.90 3.74 4.16
N GLU A 354 -4.72 4.38 4.08
CA GLU A 354 -3.39 3.75 4.18
C GLU A 354 -3.27 2.69 5.29
N ASN A 355 -3.98 2.84 6.42
CA ASN A 355 -4.03 1.82 7.47
C ASN A 355 -4.54 0.46 6.95
N ILE A 356 -5.52 0.45 6.05
CA ILE A 356 -5.98 -0.77 5.36
C ILE A 356 -4.86 -1.39 4.53
N ASP A 357 -4.02 -0.59 3.83
CA ASP A 357 -2.88 -1.15 3.08
C ASP A 357 -1.89 -1.83 4.02
N LYS A 358 -1.60 -1.20 5.16
CA LYS A 358 -0.73 -1.76 6.20
C LYS A 358 -1.31 -3.05 6.77
N ALA A 359 -2.62 -3.08 7.04
CA ALA A 359 -3.32 -4.28 7.49
C ALA A 359 -3.24 -5.42 6.47
N LEU A 360 -3.49 -5.13 5.19
CA LEU A 360 -3.41 -6.11 4.11
C LEU A 360 -2.00 -6.68 3.96
N ALA A 361 -0.95 -5.86 4.03
CA ALA A 361 0.43 -6.34 3.96
C ALA A 361 0.83 -7.18 5.18
N LEU A 362 0.30 -6.87 6.37
CA LEU A 362 0.48 -7.70 7.56
C LEU A 362 -0.29 -9.03 7.47
N TYR A 363 -1.44 -9.08 6.77
CA TYR A 363 -2.10 -10.34 6.45
C TYR A 363 -1.23 -11.21 5.54
N ASP A 364 -0.65 -10.61 4.50
CA ASP A 364 0.26 -11.31 3.60
C ASP A 364 1.47 -11.89 4.35
N LEU A 365 2.00 -11.17 5.35
CA LEU A 365 3.03 -11.69 6.27
C LEU A 365 2.52 -12.82 7.17
N ALA A 366 1.31 -12.70 7.72
CA ALA A 366 0.73 -13.75 8.56
C ALA A 366 0.55 -15.05 7.77
N GLU A 367 0.02 -14.98 6.56
CA GLU A 367 -0.11 -16.14 5.66
C GLU A 367 1.26 -16.74 5.31
N TYR A 368 2.26 -15.89 5.07
CA TYR A 368 3.63 -16.34 4.84
C TYR A 368 4.21 -17.09 6.05
N SER A 369 4.02 -16.55 7.26
CA SER A 369 4.45 -17.20 8.51
C SER A 369 3.71 -18.51 8.79
N ILE A 370 2.41 -18.59 8.49
CA ILE A 370 1.63 -19.84 8.57
C ILE A 370 2.24 -20.91 7.67
N LYS A 371 2.57 -20.56 6.42
CA LYS A 371 3.22 -21.48 5.47
C LYS A 371 4.59 -21.96 5.95
N LYS A 372 5.27 -21.14 6.75
CA LYS A 372 6.55 -21.46 7.39
C LYS A 372 6.45 -22.13 8.75
N LEU A 373 5.23 -22.44 9.22
CA LEU A 373 4.95 -22.99 10.55
C LEU A 373 5.33 -22.06 11.72
N ASP A 374 5.58 -20.78 11.45
CA ASP A 374 5.90 -19.81 12.49
C ASP A 374 4.61 -19.18 13.02
N PHE A 375 3.83 -19.99 13.74
CA PHE A 375 2.49 -19.62 14.19
C PHE A 375 2.46 -18.48 15.19
N GLU A 376 3.51 -18.34 16.01
CA GLU A 376 3.63 -17.24 16.95
C GLU A 376 3.85 -15.93 16.20
N VAL A 377 4.76 -15.90 15.22
CA VAL A 377 4.99 -14.73 14.37
C VAL A 377 3.75 -14.41 13.53
N ALA A 378 3.05 -15.42 12.99
CA ALA A 378 1.77 -15.22 12.30
C ALA A 378 0.74 -14.52 13.19
N ASN A 379 0.60 -14.95 14.45
CA ASN A 379 -0.34 -14.34 15.40
C ASN A 379 0.06 -12.90 15.76
N VAL A 380 1.37 -12.61 15.87
CA VAL A 380 1.86 -11.22 16.05
C VAL A 380 1.45 -10.35 14.87
N HIS A 381 1.66 -10.81 13.63
CA HIS A 381 1.25 -10.07 12.43
C HIS A 381 -0.26 -9.83 12.39
N LEU A 382 -1.08 -10.81 12.75
CA LEU A 382 -2.55 -10.65 12.82
C LEU A 382 -2.99 -9.66 13.90
N LYS A 383 -2.31 -9.65 15.06
CA LYS A 383 -2.56 -8.65 16.12
C LYS A 383 -2.21 -7.24 15.66
N ASP A 384 -1.07 -7.07 14.98
CA ASP A 384 -0.67 -5.78 14.43
C ASP A 384 -1.66 -5.30 13.35
N ALA A 385 -2.12 -6.21 12.49
CA ALA A 385 -3.08 -5.88 11.43
C ALA A 385 -4.45 -5.43 11.99
N GLU A 386 -4.94 -6.09 13.06
CA GLU A 386 -6.18 -5.72 13.76
C GLU A 386 -6.12 -4.28 14.31
N ARG A 387 -4.94 -3.78 14.70
CA ARG A 387 -4.79 -2.39 15.16
C ARG A 387 -5.03 -1.38 14.05
N TYR A 388 -4.67 -1.73 12.82
CA TYR A 388 -4.88 -0.87 11.64
C TYR A 388 -6.29 -1.01 11.05
N TRP A 389 -6.87 -2.20 11.14
CA TRP A 389 -8.22 -2.48 10.65
C TRP A 389 -9.01 -3.37 11.63
N PRO A 390 -9.58 -2.76 12.70
CA PRO A 390 -10.37 -3.50 13.68
C PRO A 390 -11.64 -4.09 13.06
N GLY A 391 -11.98 -5.32 13.43
CA GLY A 391 -13.20 -6.00 13.00
C GLY A 391 -13.19 -6.45 11.53
N SER A 392 -12.02 -6.50 10.90
CA SER A 392 -11.88 -6.98 9.52
C SER A 392 -12.26 -8.46 9.39
N SER A 393 -13.18 -8.78 8.47
CA SER A 393 -13.55 -10.16 8.14
C SER A 393 -12.36 -10.97 7.65
N LYS A 394 -11.37 -10.32 7.02
CA LYS A 394 -10.14 -10.95 6.55
C LYS A 394 -9.24 -11.40 7.72
N VAL A 395 -9.18 -10.67 8.83
CA VAL A 395 -8.45 -11.14 10.04
C VAL A 395 -9.07 -12.42 10.55
N LYS A 396 -10.40 -12.45 10.64
CA LYS A 396 -11.14 -13.61 11.13
C LYS A 396 -10.85 -14.84 10.27
N ALA A 397 -10.92 -14.70 8.94
CA ALA A 397 -10.62 -15.78 8.00
C ALA A 397 -9.19 -16.31 8.15
N ILE A 398 -8.18 -15.44 8.27
CA ILE A 398 -6.79 -15.88 8.43
C ILE A 398 -6.54 -16.47 9.83
N ARG A 399 -7.23 -15.99 10.87
CA ARG A 399 -7.20 -16.62 12.20
C ARG A 399 -7.78 -18.03 12.16
N GLU A 400 -8.89 -18.23 11.46
CA GLU A 400 -9.47 -19.56 11.24
C GLU A 400 -8.47 -20.46 10.50
N GLN A 401 -7.84 -19.96 9.42
CA GLN A 401 -6.79 -20.69 8.70
C GLN A 401 -5.58 -21.03 9.59
N LEU A 402 -5.16 -20.13 10.48
CA LEU A 402 -4.08 -20.37 11.44
C LEU A 402 -4.42 -21.53 12.38
N GLU A 403 -5.62 -21.51 12.96
CA GLU A 403 -6.06 -22.56 13.89
C GLU A 403 -6.31 -23.89 13.18
N GLU A 404 -6.89 -23.89 11.99
CA GLU A 404 -7.00 -25.10 11.15
C GLU A 404 -5.63 -25.68 10.81
N SER A 405 -4.64 -24.83 10.52
CA SER A 405 -3.28 -25.27 10.20
C SER A 405 -2.61 -25.89 11.42
N LYS A 406 -2.74 -25.26 12.59
CA LYS A 406 -2.23 -25.80 13.87
C LYS A 406 -2.88 -27.14 14.21
N GLN A 407 -4.21 -27.23 14.09
CA GLN A 407 -4.95 -28.45 14.38
C GLN A 407 -4.52 -29.58 13.44
N ARG A 408 -4.46 -29.32 12.13
CA ARG A 408 -4.06 -30.33 11.14
C ARG A 408 -2.66 -30.89 11.42
N ILE A 409 -1.70 -30.04 11.74
CA ILE A 409 -0.34 -30.48 12.08
C ILE A 409 -0.34 -31.25 13.40
N GLY A 410 -1.06 -30.73 14.41
CA GLY A 410 -1.21 -31.38 15.70
C GLY A 410 -1.77 -32.79 15.58
N ASP A 411 -2.85 -32.97 14.83
CA ASP A 411 -3.53 -34.26 14.64
C ASP A 411 -2.61 -35.27 13.93
N ILE A 412 -1.95 -34.87 12.85
CA ILE A 412 -1.03 -35.77 12.13
C ILE A 412 0.19 -36.12 13.01
N ALA A 413 0.75 -35.15 13.73
CA ALA A 413 1.90 -35.38 14.61
C ALA A 413 1.54 -36.27 15.82
N VAL A 414 0.32 -36.16 16.37
CA VAL A 414 -0.19 -37.05 17.42
C VAL A 414 -0.35 -38.48 16.89
N ASN A 415 -0.94 -38.66 15.70
CA ASN A 415 -1.08 -39.98 15.09
C ASN A 415 0.27 -40.62 14.78
N MET A 416 1.22 -39.85 14.23
CA MET A 416 2.58 -40.29 13.99
C MET A 416 3.26 -40.76 15.29
N ARG A 417 3.21 -39.96 16.37
CA ARG A 417 3.78 -40.34 17.67
C ARG A 417 3.10 -41.56 18.29
N LYS A 418 1.78 -41.71 18.09
CA LYS A 418 1.05 -42.91 18.51
C LYS A 418 1.55 -44.15 17.77
N ALA A 419 1.69 -44.07 16.45
CA ALA A 419 2.21 -45.16 15.62
C ALA A 419 3.64 -45.55 16.04
N VAL A 420 4.52 -44.59 16.32
CA VAL A 420 5.86 -44.85 16.90
C VAL A 420 5.76 -45.60 18.23
N LYS A 421 4.89 -45.15 19.15
CA LYS A 421 4.69 -45.83 20.45
C LYS A 421 4.17 -47.26 20.31
N GLU A 422 3.36 -47.52 19.29
CA GLU A 422 2.83 -48.84 18.95
C GLU A 422 3.80 -49.65 18.06
N LYS A 423 4.99 -49.11 17.77
CA LYS A 423 6.03 -49.69 16.89
C LYS A 423 5.56 -49.94 15.46
N LEU A 424 4.56 -49.20 15.00
CA LEU A 424 4.05 -49.16 13.63
C LEU A 424 4.87 -48.14 12.83
N TYR A 425 6.14 -48.47 12.56
CA TYR A 425 7.12 -47.53 12.04
C TYR A 425 6.94 -47.21 10.55
N TYR A 426 6.35 -48.11 9.75
CA TYR A 426 6.01 -47.79 8.36
C TYR A 426 4.83 -46.81 8.29
N GLU A 427 3.79 -47.01 9.11
CA GLU A 427 2.69 -46.06 9.24
C GLU A 427 3.21 -44.69 9.72
N ALA A 428 4.03 -44.67 10.77
CA ALA A 428 4.64 -43.43 11.27
C ALA A 428 5.46 -42.70 10.18
N LYS A 429 6.23 -43.45 9.38
CA LYS A 429 7.02 -42.89 8.27
C LYS A 429 6.15 -42.28 7.17
N GLU A 430 4.99 -42.89 6.86
CA GLU A 430 4.04 -42.33 5.91
C GLU A 430 3.41 -41.03 6.41
N GLN A 431 3.04 -40.97 7.71
CA GLN A 431 2.53 -39.76 8.35
C GLN A 431 3.58 -38.65 8.35
N TYR A 432 4.83 -38.98 8.71
CA TYR A 432 5.95 -38.03 8.67
C TYR A 432 6.22 -37.51 7.26
N ALA A 433 6.21 -38.39 6.25
CA ALA A 433 6.35 -37.98 4.85
C ALA A 433 5.19 -37.07 4.40
N THR A 434 3.98 -37.30 4.88
CA THR A 434 2.81 -36.45 4.60
C THR A 434 2.94 -35.07 5.25
N LEU A 435 3.45 -35.01 6.49
CA LEU A 435 3.83 -33.76 7.15
C LEU A 435 4.89 -33.02 6.36
N GLN A 436 6.00 -33.67 5.98
CA GLN A 436 7.05 -33.01 5.20
C GLN A 436 6.59 -32.53 3.82
N ARG A 437 5.69 -33.26 3.16
CA ARG A 437 5.13 -32.85 1.85
C ARG A 437 4.24 -31.61 1.97
N SER A 438 3.45 -31.53 3.03
CA SER A 438 2.53 -30.41 3.29
C SER A 438 3.24 -29.23 3.97
N PHE A 439 4.28 -29.52 4.75
CA PHE A 439 4.98 -28.62 5.65
C PHE A 439 6.49 -28.95 5.67
N PRO A 440 7.25 -28.52 4.65
CA PRO A 440 8.66 -28.89 4.49
C PRO A 440 9.60 -28.49 5.63
N GLU A 441 9.20 -27.48 6.42
CA GLU A 441 9.97 -26.99 7.58
C GLU A 441 9.74 -27.81 8.87
N PHE A 442 8.78 -28.75 8.87
CA PHE A 442 8.51 -29.61 10.02
C PHE A 442 9.67 -30.59 10.26
N LYS A 443 10.17 -30.67 11.51
CA LYS A 443 11.29 -31.54 11.90
C LYS A 443 11.06 -32.16 13.26
N GLU A 444 11.20 -33.48 13.34
CA GLU A 444 11.32 -34.22 14.61
C GLU A 444 12.47 -35.23 14.45
N ALA A 445 13.70 -34.71 14.50
CA ALA A 445 14.92 -35.46 14.17
C ALA A 445 15.09 -36.72 15.02
N ASP A 446 14.80 -36.64 16.32
CA ASP A 446 14.92 -37.77 17.24
C ASP A 446 13.97 -38.92 16.85
N LEU A 447 12.74 -38.60 16.45
CA LEU A 447 11.78 -39.61 15.98
C LEU A 447 12.17 -40.16 14.60
N GLU A 448 12.66 -39.31 13.71
CA GLU A 448 13.14 -39.73 12.40
C GLU A 448 14.29 -40.74 12.50
N GLU A 449 15.22 -40.49 13.43
CA GLU A 449 16.31 -41.40 13.75
C GLU A 449 15.79 -42.70 14.39
N GLU A 450 14.89 -42.62 15.38
CA GLU A 450 14.27 -43.79 16.02
C GLU A 450 13.58 -44.70 14.99
N MET A 451 12.72 -44.13 14.14
CA MET A 451 12.01 -44.86 13.08
C MET A 451 13.00 -45.57 12.15
N SER A 452 14.09 -44.90 11.77
CA SER A 452 15.09 -45.44 10.85
C SER A 452 15.83 -46.63 11.45
N ILE A 453 16.29 -46.50 12.70
CA ILE A 453 17.00 -47.56 13.43
C ILE A 453 16.11 -48.79 13.63
N ALA A 454 14.85 -48.58 14.04
CA ALA A 454 13.92 -49.67 14.30
C ALA A 454 13.58 -50.47 13.03
N ILE A 455 13.33 -49.77 11.91
CA ILE A 455 13.08 -50.40 10.60
C ILE A 455 14.31 -51.19 10.13
N GLU A 456 15.52 -50.64 10.27
CA GLU A 456 16.75 -51.32 9.85
C GLU A 456 17.05 -52.56 10.71
N THR A 457 16.78 -52.49 12.01
CA THR A 457 16.90 -53.62 12.94
C THR A 457 15.90 -54.72 12.58
N ALA A 458 14.63 -54.38 12.35
CA ALA A 458 13.61 -55.34 11.95
C ALA A 458 13.93 -56.01 10.61
N LYS A 459 14.46 -55.23 9.64
CA LYS A 459 14.95 -55.75 8.37
C LYS A 459 16.04 -56.80 8.55
N SER A 460 17.03 -56.53 9.41
CA SER A 460 18.13 -57.48 9.66
C SER A 460 17.60 -58.83 10.15
N TYR A 461 16.66 -58.83 11.10
CA TYR A 461 16.04 -60.07 11.58
C TYR A 461 15.19 -60.76 10.51
N TYR A 462 14.42 -60.00 9.72
CA TYR A 462 13.62 -60.57 8.64
C TYR A 462 14.49 -61.22 7.53
N ASP A 463 15.63 -60.60 7.19
CA ASP A 463 16.56 -61.15 6.21
C ASP A 463 17.21 -62.45 6.73
N ILE A 464 17.52 -62.53 8.03
CA ILE A 464 17.96 -63.78 8.68
C ILE A 464 16.87 -64.84 8.57
N ALA A 465 15.62 -64.52 8.95
CA ALA A 465 14.49 -65.44 8.91
C ALA A 465 14.27 -66.05 7.50
N ARG A 466 14.60 -65.31 6.44
CA ARG A 466 14.48 -65.79 5.05
C ARG A 466 15.63 -66.67 4.59
N SER A 467 16.76 -66.64 5.28
CA SER A 467 17.99 -67.35 4.87
C SER A 467 18.21 -68.67 5.61
N VAL A 468 17.62 -68.81 6.79
CA VAL A 468 17.71 -70.02 7.62
C VAL A 468 16.67 -71.07 7.19
N SER A 469 16.98 -72.35 7.42
CA SER A 469 16.13 -73.49 7.02
C SER A 469 15.37 -74.13 8.18
N ASN A 470 15.75 -73.82 9.43
CA ASN A 470 15.16 -74.37 10.64
C ASN A 470 13.90 -73.58 11.03
N GLU A 471 12.77 -74.26 11.22
CA GLU A 471 11.49 -73.62 11.54
C GLU A 471 11.52 -72.75 12.81
N THR A 472 12.14 -73.24 13.89
CA THR A 472 12.27 -72.50 15.15
C THR A 472 13.06 -71.21 14.95
N ASP A 473 14.18 -71.27 14.22
CA ASP A 473 14.99 -70.08 13.92
C ASP A 473 14.23 -69.08 13.03
N ILE A 474 13.41 -69.56 12.08
CA ILE A 474 12.57 -68.70 11.24
C ILE A 474 11.55 -67.94 12.12
N ILE A 475 10.84 -68.67 12.99
CA ILE A 475 9.83 -68.08 13.88
C ILE A 475 10.48 -67.09 14.84
N GLU A 476 11.59 -67.43 15.48
CA GLU A 476 12.28 -66.55 16.44
C GLU A 476 12.73 -65.24 15.78
N ASN A 477 13.31 -65.31 14.58
CA ASN A 477 13.71 -64.10 13.86
C ASN A 477 12.52 -63.29 13.35
N CYS A 478 11.40 -63.92 12.97
CA CYS A 478 10.15 -63.21 12.66
C CYS A 478 9.59 -62.48 13.89
N VAL A 479 9.63 -63.10 15.07
CA VAL A 479 9.22 -62.47 16.33
C VAL A 479 10.11 -61.27 16.64
N LYS A 480 11.44 -61.42 16.56
CA LYS A 480 12.38 -60.30 16.78
C LYS A 480 12.17 -59.17 15.77
N ALA A 481 11.91 -59.49 14.50
CA ALA A 481 11.55 -58.48 13.50
C ALA A 481 10.28 -57.73 13.89
N HIS A 482 9.22 -58.46 14.29
CA HIS A 482 7.94 -57.89 14.71
C HIS A 482 8.04 -57.06 16.00
N GLU A 483 8.85 -57.49 16.98
CA GLU A 483 9.08 -56.75 18.22
C GLU A 483 9.83 -55.44 18.01
N ASN A 484 10.64 -55.34 16.96
CA ASN A 484 11.34 -54.12 16.58
C ASN A 484 10.52 -53.26 15.61
N CYS A 485 9.62 -53.85 14.82
CA CYS A 485 8.73 -53.13 13.92
C CYS A 485 7.48 -53.97 13.64
N CYS A 486 6.36 -53.59 14.25
CA CYS A 486 5.14 -54.39 14.25
C CYS A 486 4.49 -54.49 12.86
N ASP A 487 4.67 -53.45 12.03
CA ASP A 487 4.14 -53.35 10.67
C ASP A 487 5.20 -53.62 9.60
N TYR A 488 6.32 -54.30 9.94
CA TYR A 488 7.34 -54.62 8.94
C TYR A 488 6.78 -55.51 7.82
N PRO A 489 6.87 -55.10 6.53
CA PRO A 489 6.29 -55.84 5.42
C PRO A 489 6.86 -57.26 5.25
N GLY A 490 5.98 -58.26 5.11
CA GLY A 490 6.37 -59.64 4.81
C GLY A 490 6.53 -60.54 6.05
N VAL A 491 6.71 -59.98 7.24
CA VAL A 491 6.88 -60.77 8.48
C VAL A 491 5.61 -61.57 8.79
N ARG A 492 4.43 -60.95 8.67
CA ARG A 492 3.15 -61.62 8.93
C ARG A 492 2.86 -62.73 7.92
N GLU A 493 3.18 -62.52 6.66
CA GLU A 493 3.05 -63.52 5.60
C GLU A 493 4.01 -64.69 5.82
N LEU A 494 5.23 -64.43 6.26
CA LEU A 494 6.22 -65.46 6.53
C LEU A 494 5.83 -66.30 7.75
N ILE A 495 5.46 -65.67 8.87
CA ILE A 495 5.09 -66.37 10.10
C ILE A 495 3.79 -67.19 9.92
N SER A 496 2.86 -66.73 9.07
CA SER A 496 1.60 -67.45 8.79
C SER A 496 1.79 -68.83 8.15
N LYS A 497 2.97 -69.12 7.58
CA LYS A 497 3.30 -70.43 7.01
C LYS A 497 3.64 -71.48 8.07
N TYR A 498 3.88 -71.04 9.30
CA TYR A 498 4.27 -71.86 10.44
C TYR A 498 3.28 -71.65 11.59
N PRO A 499 2.01 -72.07 11.43
CA PRO A 499 1.01 -71.92 12.47
C PRO A 499 1.41 -72.74 13.72
N PRO A 500 1.05 -72.29 14.94
CA PRO A 500 1.24 -73.07 16.14
C PRO A 500 0.61 -74.45 16.00
N GLN A 501 1.27 -75.47 16.53
CA GLN A 501 0.74 -76.83 16.57
C GLN A 501 -0.55 -76.84 17.39
N MET A 502 -1.54 -77.62 16.95
CA MET A 502 -2.82 -77.68 17.65
C MET A 502 -2.61 -78.19 19.09
N PRO A 503 -3.21 -77.55 20.11
CA PRO A 503 -3.26 -78.14 21.44
C PRO A 503 -3.97 -79.48 21.37
N THR A 504 -3.56 -80.42 22.23
CA THR A 504 -4.10 -81.78 22.23
C THR A 504 -4.91 -82.05 23.49
N ASN A 505 -5.68 -83.14 23.50
CA ASN A 505 -6.42 -83.61 24.67
C ASN A 505 -7.32 -82.56 25.35
N LEU A 506 -8.21 -81.91 24.59
CA LEU A 506 -9.27 -81.10 25.18
C LEU A 506 -10.18 -81.98 26.06
N ARG A 507 -10.20 -81.69 27.36
CA ARG A 507 -10.98 -82.37 28.38
C ARG A 507 -12.00 -81.41 28.98
N ILE A 508 -13.21 -81.92 29.19
CA ILE A 508 -14.29 -81.19 29.85
C ILE A 508 -14.61 -81.93 31.15
N LEU A 509 -14.44 -81.25 32.28
CA LEU A 509 -14.74 -81.77 33.60
C LEU A 509 -15.92 -80.99 34.19
N PRO A 510 -17.11 -81.62 34.32
CA PRO A 510 -18.24 -80.98 34.97
C PRO A 510 -17.99 -80.91 36.48
N ASP A 511 -18.05 -79.70 37.05
CA ASP A 511 -17.97 -79.48 38.49
C ASP A 511 -19.37 -79.27 39.08
N GLY A 512 -19.88 -80.33 39.71
CA GLY A 512 -21.20 -80.33 40.34
C GLY A 512 -21.35 -79.39 41.55
N LYS A 513 -20.24 -78.95 42.17
CA LYS A 513 -20.31 -77.96 43.27
C LYS A 513 -20.48 -76.54 42.76
N THR A 514 -19.77 -76.17 41.71
CA THR A 514 -19.82 -74.82 41.12
C THR A 514 -20.85 -74.68 39.99
N LYS A 515 -21.43 -75.80 39.52
CA LYS A 515 -22.30 -75.85 38.32
C LYS A 515 -21.63 -75.28 37.08
N THR A 516 -20.32 -75.48 36.93
CA THR A 516 -19.53 -75.05 35.77
C THR A 516 -18.89 -76.24 35.06
N ASN A 517 -18.49 -76.04 33.81
CA ASN A 517 -17.63 -76.96 33.08
C ASN A 517 -16.21 -76.40 33.06
N ILE A 518 -15.24 -77.16 33.55
CA ILE A 518 -13.82 -76.81 33.47
C ILE A 518 -13.27 -77.38 32.17
N LEU A 519 -12.75 -76.50 31.32
CA LEU A 519 -12.02 -76.88 30.11
C LEU A 519 -10.52 -76.92 30.44
N SER A 520 -9.85 -78.00 30.04
CA SER A 520 -8.39 -78.13 30.13
C SER A 520 -7.89 -78.84 28.88
N TRP A 521 -6.70 -78.50 28.41
CA TRP A 521 -6.04 -79.14 27.27
C TRP A 521 -4.55 -79.28 27.57
N ASP A 522 -3.89 -80.15 26.84
CA ASP A 522 -2.43 -80.21 26.85
C ASP A 522 -1.92 -79.05 25.95
N GLU A 523 -0.95 -78.31 26.48
CA GLU A 523 -0.37 -77.15 25.80
C GLU A 523 0.22 -77.53 24.44
N SER A 524 0.14 -76.62 23.47
CA SER A 524 0.81 -76.79 22.19
C SER A 524 2.32 -76.98 22.40
N THR A 525 2.93 -77.87 21.62
CA THR A 525 4.39 -78.09 21.65
C THR A 525 5.17 -77.03 20.87
N SER A 526 4.49 -76.03 20.31
CA SER A 526 5.14 -74.89 19.65
C SER A 526 5.75 -73.93 20.67
N ASP A 527 6.90 -73.35 20.32
CA ASP A 527 7.54 -72.33 21.13
C ASP A 527 6.90 -70.94 20.88
N GLY A 528 6.83 -70.11 21.93
CA GLY A 528 6.38 -68.71 21.87
C GLY A 528 5.08 -68.41 22.61
N ALA A 529 4.61 -67.16 22.51
CA ALA A 529 3.36 -66.72 23.14
C ALA A 529 2.14 -67.21 22.34
N ILE A 530 1.47 -68.25 22.84
CA ILE A 530 0.35 -68.90 22.16
C ILE A 530 -0.97 -68.48 22.81
N TYR A 531 -1.89 -67.97 21.98
CA TYR A 531 -3.24 -67.58 22.40
C TYR A 531 -4.24 -68.62 21.94
N TYR A 532 -5.01 -69.17 22.89
CA TYR A 532 -6.07 -70.13 22.63
C TYR A 532 -7.41 -69.41 22.51
N TYR A 533 -8.12 -69.65 21.40
CA TYR A 533 -9.49 -69.18 21.20
C TYR A 533 -10.45 -70.36 21.29
N ILE A 534 -11.41 -70.29 22.21
CA ILE A 534 -12.50 -71.26 22.32
C ILE A 534 -13.66 -70.70 21.48
N VAL A 535 -14.04 -71.41 20.40
CA VAL A 535 -15.10 -71.02 19.46
C VAL A 535 -16.35 -71.86 19.69
#